data_AF-A0AAD9NKH4-F1
#
_entry.id   AF-A0AAD9NKH4-F1
#
_cell.length_a   1.000
_cell.length_b   1.000
_cell.length_c   1.000
_cell.angle_alpha   90.00
_cell.angle_beta   90.00
_cell.angle_gamma   90.00
#
_symmetry.space_group_name_H-M   'P 1'
#
loop_
_entity.id
_entity.type
_entity.pdbx_description
1 polymer ?
#
loop_
_entity_poly.entity_id
_entity_poly.type
_entity_poly.pdbx_seq_one_letter_code
_entity_poly.pdbx_strand_id
1 'polypeptide(L)'
;MLDYVATHDEADVILCSYMLKAVAVGAQTIRILSDDTDVFVLLEYWTSKMRVVAKIQMEKWNGDMLDINETVQRLGPKKCCQLLGVHAPSGCDTVSNPSGKGNMSALKLLEIDIPGIGQMLGQHGAIHAQLQEAAYTFFLPLYGQKGCTTMNDARAHFYGGHKKPPP
;
A
#
# COMPACT_ATOMS: atom_id res chain seq x y z
N MET A 1 16.13 31.06 2.17
CA MET A 1 14.72 30.86 2.54
C MET A 1 13.97 30.74 1.23
N LEU A 2 13.64 29.52 0.80
CA LEU A 2 12.91 29.30 -0.46
C LEU A 2 11.49 28.91 -0.07
N ASP A 3 10.57 29.82 -0.33
CA ASP A 3 9.13 29.63 -0.19
C ASP A 3 8.69 28.56 -1.19
N TYR A 4 8.41 27.36 -0.69
CA TYR A 4 7.77 26.31 -1.46
C TYR A 4 6.27 26.59 -1.46
N VAL A 5 5.70 26.76 -2.65
CA VAL A 5 4.25 26.87 -2.83
C VAL A 5 3.66 25.57 -2.34
N ALA A 6 2.95 25.60 -1.21
CA ALA A 6 2.12 24.51 -0.78
C ALA A 6 0.98 24.36 -1.79
N THR A 7 1.20 23.53 -2.80
CA THR A 7 0.11 22.86 -3.50
C THR A 7 -0.66 22.02 -2.48
N HIS A 8 -1.93 21.75 -2.75
CA HIS A 8 -2.84 20.96 -1.90
C HIS A 8 -2.42 19.48 -1.86
N ASP A 9 -1.14 19.21 -1.61
CA ASP A 9 -0.62 17.86 -1.45
C ASP A 9 -0.87 17.40 -0.01
N GLU A 10 -1.23 16.14 0.11
CA GLU A 10 -1.56 15.51 1.39
C GLU A 10 -0.30 15.41 2.29
N ALA A 11 -0.52 15.45 3.61
CA ALA A 11 0.58 15.63 4.57
C ALA A 11 1.60 14.48 4.52
N ASP A 12 1.15 13.27 4.24
CA ASP A 12 1.94 12.05 4.10
C ASP A 12 2.91 12.10 2.90
N VAL A 13 2.45 12.62 1.75
CA VAL A 13 3.26 12.87 0.55
C VAL A 13 4.32 13.93 0.82
N ILE A 14 3.95 14.99 1.53
CA ILE A 14 4.86 16.06 1.93
C ILE A 14 5.96 15.51 2.84
N LEU A 15 5.61 14.72 3.87
CA LEU A 15 6.57 14.12 4.79
C LEU A 15 7.59 13.23 4.07
N CYS A 16 7.14 12.39 3.15
CA CYS A 16 8.03 11.54 2.35
C CYS A 16 8.96 12.36 1.44
N SER A 17 8.46 13.45 0.86
CA SER A 17 9.24 14.37 0.03
C SER A 17 10.34 15.07 0.84
N TYR A 18 10.02 15.54 2.04
CA TYR A 18 11.01 16.13 2.96
C TYR A 18 12.04 15.12 3.41
N MET A 19 11.63 13.88 3.72
CA MET A 19 12.54 12.80 4.06
C MET A 19 13.56 12.58 2.93
N LEU A 20 13.12 12.40 1.69
CA LEU A 20 14.00 12.20 0.54
C LEU A 20 14.94 13.39 0.31
N LYS A 21 14.42 14.62 0.45
CA LYS A 21 15.23 15.84 0.32
C LYS A 21 16.30 15.93 1.41
N ALA A 22 15.95 15.62 2.66
CA ALA A 22 16.89 15.61 3.77
C ALA A 22 18.02 14.58 3.55
N VAL A 23 17.69 13.38 3.06
CA VAL A 23 18.70 12.38 2.66
C VAL A 23 19.60 12.94 1.56
N ALA A 24 19.02 13.57 0.53
CA ALA A 24 19.78 14.10 -0.60
C ALA A 24 20.77 15.21 -0.20
N VAL A 25 20.50 15.95 0.87
CA VAL A 25 21.43 16.96 1.43
C VAL A 25 22.38 16.39 2.50
N GLY A 26 22.39 15.07 2.70
CA GLY A 26 23.38 14.38 3.52
C GLY A 26 22.92 13.98 4.93
N ALA A 27 21.62 14.10 5.26
CA ALA A 27 21.11 13.64 6.54
C ALA A 27 21.34 12.13 6.71
N GLN A 28 21.96 11.75 7.83
CA GLN A 28 22.27 10.35 8.15
C GLN A 28 21.15 9.66 8.93
N THR A 29 20.30 10.44 9.60
CA THR A 29 19.15 9.95 10.37
C THR A 29 18.00 10.90 10.23
N ILE A 30 16.81 10.35 9.94
CA ILE A 30 15.56 11.08 9.83
C ILE A 30 14.56 10.38 10.73
N ARG A 31 13.92 11.16 11.58
CA ARG A 31 12.85 10.70 12.45
C ARG A 31 11.58 11.47 12.15
N ILE A 32 10.49 10.74 11.97
CA ILE A 32 9.19 11.28 11.61
C ILE A 32 8.21 10.90 12.72
N LEU A 33 7.57 11.89 13.33
CA LEU A 33 6.53 11.68 14.34
C LEU A 33 5.18 11.49 13.62
N SER A 34 4.62 10.29 13.69
CA SER A 34 3.33 9.96 13.08
C SER A 34 2.78 8.65 13.67
N ASP A 35 1.45 8.56 13.76
CA ASP A 35 0.72 7.30 14.01
C ASP A 35 -0.07 6.83 12.78
N ASP A 36 0.11 7.54 11.66
CA ASP A 36 -0.61 7.32 10.42
C ASP A 36 -0.04 6.12 9.64
N THR A 37 -0.93 5.21 9.23
CA THR A 37 -0.54 4.02 8.45
C THR A 37 -0.12 4.38 7.03
N ASP A 38 -0.69 5.44 6.45
CA ASP A 38 -0.36 5.89 5.09
C ASP A 38 1.09 6.39 5.06
N VAL A 39 1.50 7.16 6.09
CA VAL A 39 2.89 7.56 6.30
C VAL A 39 3.81 6.34 6.43
N PHE A 40 3.45 5.36 7.26
CA PHE A 40 4.25 4.15 7.42
C PHE A 40 4.47 3.42 6.08
N VAL A 41 3.39 3.15 5.34
CA VAL A 41 3.43 2.43 4.05
C VAL A 41 4.24 3.21 3.00
N LEU A 42 4.09 4.53 2.95
CA LEU A 42 4.86 5.37 2.02
C LEU A 42 6.35 5.43 2.38
N LEU A 43 6.70 5.46 3.67
CA LEU A 43 8.10 5.42 4.10
C LEU A 43 8.77 4.11 3.72
N GLU A 44 8.11 2.97 3.93
CA GLU A 44 8.60 1.65 3.48
C GLU A 44 8.83 1.64 1.96
N TYR A 45 7.83 2.10 1.21
CA TYR A 45 7.90 2.15 -0.25
C TYR A 45 9.07 3.01 -0.76
N TRP A 46 9.17 4.25 -0.32
CA TRP A 46 10.18 5.18 -0.83
C TRP A 46 11.59 4.84 -0.34
N THR A 47 11.74 4.40 0.90
CA THR A 47 13.02 3.93 1.45
C THR A 47 13.56 2.76 0.62
N SER A 48 12.69 1.81 0.30
CA SER A 48 13.03 0.66 -0.53
C SER A 48 13.31 1.03 -1.98
N LYS A 49 12.41 1.79 -2.62
CA LYS A 49 12.49 2.17 -4.03
C LYS A 49 13.71 3.03 -4.35
N MET A 50 14.01 4.00 -3.49
CA MET A 50 15.15 4.91 -3.66
C MET A 50 16.45 4.36 -3.07
N ARG A 51 16.42 3.17 -2.45
CA ARG A 51 17.57 2.54 -1.78
C ARG A 51 18.22 3.50 -0.78
N VAL A 52 17.39 4.10 0.07
CA VAL A 52 17.83 5.08 1.06
C VAL A 52 18.81 4.43 2.04
N VAL A 53 20.00 5.03 2.18
CA VAL A 53 21.07 4.54 3.08
C VAL A 53 20.96 5.16 4.47
N ALA A 54 20.32 6.33 4.59
CA ALA A 54 20.09 6.99 5.87
C ALA A 54 19.19 6.13 6.78
N LYS A 55 19.35 6.31 8.10
CA LYS A 55 18.47 5.70 9.09
C LYS A 55 17.13 6.43 9.12
N ILE A 56 16.05 5.74 8.79
CA ILE A 56 14.67 6.24 8.75
C ILE A 56 13.90 5.60 9.90
N GLN A 57 13.33 6.43 10.76
CA GLN A 57 12.54 5.98 11.91
C GLN A 57 11.20 6.71 11.93
N MET A 58 10.15 5.98 12.31
CA MET A 58 8.84 6.56 12.61
C MET A 58 8.58 6.42 14.11
N GLU A 59 8.37 7.55 14.77
CA GLU A 59 8.02 7.62 16.20
C GLU A 59 6.51 7.84 16.31
N LYS A 60 5.86 7.10 17.20
CA LYS A 60 4.44 7.22 17.51
C LYS A 60 4.20 8.22 18.64
N TRP A 61 2.97 8.71 18.81
CA TRP A 61 2.65 9.67 19.89
C TRP A 61 2.85 9.11 21.30
N ASN A 62 2.86 7.78 21.45
CA ASN A 62 3.15 7.09 22.71
C ASN A 62 4.65 6.88 22.97
N GLY A 63 5.54 7.33 22.06
CA GLY A 63 6.99 7.17 22.14
C GLY A 63 7.53 5.87 21.55
N ASP A 64 6.67 4.97 21.05
CA ASP A 64 7.13 3.76 20.37
C ASP A 64 7.85 4.13 19.06
N MET A 65 8.93 3.42 18.77
CA MET A 65 9.76 3.69 17.59
C MET A 65 9.77 2.50 16.65
N LEU A 66 9.40 2.77 15.40
CA LEU A 66 9.49 1.84 14.29
C LEU A 66 10.75 2.12 13.49
N ASP A 67 11.57 1.10 13.28
CA ASP A 67 12.70 1.14 12.36
C ASP A 67 12.22 0.75 10.96
N ILE A 68 12.17 1.75 10.07
CA ILE A 68 11.70 1.57 8.69
C ILE A 68 12.76 0.81 7.89
N ASN A 69 14.06 1.06 8.12
CA ASN A 69 15.10 0.32 7.41
C ASN A 69 15.05 -1.17 7.72
N GLU A 70 14.85 -1.54 8.99
CA GLU A 70 14.72 -2.95 9.40
C GLU A 70 13.52 -3.61 8.71
N THR A 71 12.39 -2.92 8.66
CA THR A 71 11.18 -3.44 8.00
C THR A 71 11.38 -3.59 6.50
N VAL A 72 11.98 -2.60 5.82
CA VAL A 72 12.34 -2.68 4.40
C VAL A 72 13.28 -3.85 4.14
N GLN A 73 14.28 -4.06 5.00
CA GLN A 73 15.23 -5.16 4.86
C GLN A 73 14.52 -6.53 4.99
N ARG A 74 13.61 -6.65 5.96
CA ARG A 74 12.83 -7.88 6.19
C ARG A 74 11.87 -8.20 5.05
N LEU A 75 11.18 -7.19 4.52
CA LEU A 75 10.21 -7.35 3.44
C LEU A 75 10.89 -7.54 2.07
N GLY A 76 11.98 -6.81 1.86
CA GLY A 76 12.65 -6.69 0.57
C GLY A 76 11.87 -5.86 -0.46
N PRO A 77 12.50 -5.49 -1.58
CA PRO A 77 11.94 -4.52 -2.53
C PRO A 77 10.58 -4.90 -3.11
N LYS A 78 10.41 -6.19 -3.43
CA LYS A 78 9.18 -6.69 -4.03
C LYS A 78 7.97 -6.50 -3.09
N LYS A 79 8.12 -6.88 -1.82
CA LYS A 79 7.02 -6.78 -0.84
C LYS A 79 6.75 -5.35 -0.43
N CYS A 80 7.77 -4.47 -0.38
CA CYS A 80 7.56 -3.03 -0.15
C CYS A 80 6.67 -2.41 -1.25
N CYS A 81 6.90 -2.77 -2.52
CA CYS A 81 6.02 -2.35 -3.62
C CYS A 81 4.62 -2.96 -3.51
N GLN A 82 4.51 -4.25 -3.16
CA GLN A 82 3.21 -4.90 -3.00
C GLN A 82 2.42 -4.35 -1.82
N LEU A 83 3.08 -3.94 -0.72
CA LEU A 83 2.43 -3.35 0.45
C LEU A 83 1.66 -2.09 0.06
N LEU A 84 2.28 -1.17 -0.67
CA LEU A 84 1.59 0.02 -1.18
C LEU A 84 0.42 -0.36 -2.09
N GLY A 85 0.63 -1.31 -3.00
CA GLY A 85 -0.40 -1.80 -3.92
C GLY A 85 -1.56 -2.54 -3.24
N VAL A 86 -1.34 -3.15 -2.07
CA VAL A 86 -2.37 -3.80 -1.25
C VAL A 86 -3.10 -2.79 -0.40
N HIS A 87 -2.36 -1.83 0.18
CA HIS A 87 -2.90 -0.80 1.05
C HIS A 87 -3.96 0.04 0.33
N ALA A 88 -3.62 0.57 -0.86
CA ALA A 88 -4.50 1.45 -1.62
C ALA A 88 -5.91 0.87 -1.90
N PRO A 89 -6.10 -0.36 -2.43
CA PRO A 89 -7.42 -0.95 -2.65
C PRO A 89 -8.05 -1.57 -1.39
N SER A 90 -7.30 -1.72 -0.30
CA SER A 90 -7.83 -2.29 0.95
C SER A 90 -8.62 -1.30 1.80
N GLY A 91 -8.45 -0.01 1.56
CA GLY A 91 -9.02 1.04 2.40
C GLY A 91 -7.99 2.00 2.96
N CYS A 92 -7.58 3.01 2.19
CA CYS A 92 -7.10 4.27 2.78
C CYS A 92 -8.26 5.28 2.79
N ASP A 93 -8.14 6.38 3.53
CA ASP A 93 -9.23 7.32 3.90
C ASP A 93 -10.15 7.78 2.75
N THR A 94 -9.71 7.66 1.50
CA THR A 94 -10.43 8.12 0.30
C THR A 94 -11.15 7.03 -0.50
N VAL A 95 -10.98 5.74 -0.17
CA VAL A 95 -11.60 4.62 -0.90
C VAL A 95 -12.56 3.80 -0.03
N SER A 96 -13.59 3.24 -0.66
CA SER A 96 -14.50 2.32 0.03
C SER A 96 -13.78 1.02 0.41
N ASN A 97 -13.91 0.58 1.66
CA ASN A 97 -13.31 -0.67 2.11
C ASN A 97 -14.04 -1.88 1.52
N PRO A 98 -13.33 -2.98 1.21
CA PRO A 98 -13.96 -4.23 0.81
C PRO A 98 -14.87 -4.75 1.93
N SER A 99 -16.15 -4.99 1.63
CA SER A 99 -17.15 -5.38 2.63
C SER A 99 -16.75 -6.66 3.38
N GLY A 100 -16.83 -6.61 4.71
CA GLY A 100 -16.47 -7.73 5.59
C GLY A 100 -14.97 -8.07 5.60
N LYS A 101 -14.11 -7.18 5.10
CA LYS A 101 -12.64 -7.34 5.13
C LYS A 101 -12.03 -6.12 5.82
N GLY A 102 -11.02 -6.37 6.64
CA GLY A 102 -10.21 -5.31 7.27
C GLY A 102 -8.76 -5.36 6.81
N ASN A 103 -7.98 -4.36 7.22
CA ASN A 103 -6.58 -4.18 6.84
C ASN A 103 -5.73 -5.42 7.16
N MET A 104 -6.00 -6.10 8.27
CA MET A 104 -5.32 -7.36 8.61
C MET A 104 -5.60 -8.49 7.61
N SER A 105 -6.79 -8.56 7.04
CA SER A 105 -7.10 -9.54 5.99
C SER A 105 -6.37 -9.24 4.68
N ALA A 106 -6.27 -7.96 4.32
CA ALA A 106 -5.51 -7.52 3.16
C ALA A 106 -4.01 -7.74 3.35
N LEU A 107 -3.47 -7.42 4.53
CA LEU A 107 -2.05 -7.59 4.86
C LEU A 107 -1.62 -9.05 4.80
N LYS A 108 -2.48 -10.00 5.21
CA LYS A 108 -2.22 -11.44 5.06
C LYS A 108 -2.00 -11.86 3.61
N LEU A 109 -2.55 -11.13 2.62
CA LEU A 109 -2.28 -11.43 1.22
C LEU A 109 -0.82 -11.14 0.83
N LEU A 110 -0.08 -10.33 1.60
CA LEU A 110 1.35 -10.17 1.39
C LEU A 110 2.16 -11.42 1.72
N GLU A 111 1.58 -12.45 2.35
CA GLU A 111 2.25 -13.75 2.50
C GLU A 111 2.39 -14.49 1.16
N ILE A 112 1.49 -14.22 0.21
CA ILE A 112 1.55 -14.76 -1.14
C ILE A 112 2.06 -13.70 -2.13
N ASP A 113 2.57 -14.14 -3.26
CA ASP A 113 2.86 -13.21 -4.35
C ASP A 113 1.57 -12.80 -5.05
N ILE A 114 1.36 -11.48 -5.23
CA ILE A 114 0.23 -10.92 -5.95
C ILE A 114 0.79 -10.24 -7.21
N PRO A 115 0.72 -10.89 -8.38
CA PRO A 115 1.24 -10.32 -9.62
C PRO A 115 0.52 -9.02 -9.99
N GLY A 116 1.29 -8.02 -10.43
CA GLY A 116 0.74 -6.75 -10.94
C GLY A 116 0.35 -5.72 -9.87
N ILE A 117 0.14 -6.13 -8.60
CA ILE A 117 -0.43 -5.24 -7.58
C ILE A 117 0.49 -4.06 -7.26
N GLY A 118 1.81 -4.29 -7.20
CA GLY A 118 2.80 -3.25 -6.93
C GLY A 118 3.04 -2.31 -8.12
N GLN A 119 2.49 -2.65 -9.30
CA GLN A 119 2.54 -1.84 -10.51
C GLN A 119 1.25 -1.06 -10.75
N MET A 120 0.16 -1.34 -10.02
CA MET A 120 -1.11 -0.63 -10.21
C MET A 120 -1.01 0.87 -9.96
N LEU A 121 -0.15 1.27 -9.03
CA LEU A 121 -0.04 2.66 -8.58
C LEU A 121 1.10 3.37 -9.31
N GLY A 122 0.81 4.56 -9.83
CA GLY A 122 1.80 5.41 -10.49
C GLY A 122 2.16 5.01 -11.94
N GLN A 123 1.40 4.10 -12.56
CA GLN A 123 1.53 3.82 -14.00
C GLN A 123 0.75 4.83 -14.84
N HIS A 124 1.46 5.78 -15.43
CA HIS A 124 0.89 6.68 -16.43
C HIS A 124 0.46 5.91 -17.67
N GLY A 125 -0.78 6.13 -18.12
CA GLY A 125 -1.32 5.50 -19.34
C GLY A 125 -1.86 4.08 -19.15
N ALA A 126 -1.99 3.57 -17.92
CA ALA A 126 -2.66 2.31 -17.66
C ALA A 126 -4.12 2.37 -18.15
N ILE A 127 -4.54 1.38 -18.94
CA ILE A 127 -5.93 1.28 -19.41
C ILE A 127 -6.81 0.59 -18.38
N HIS A 128 -8.11 0.86 -18.43
CA HIS A 128 -9.09 0.29 -17.49
C HIS A 128 -8.99 -1.25 -17.37
N ALA A 129 -8.78 -1.96 -18.48
CA ALA A 129 -8.63 -3.41 -18.48
C ALA A 129 -7.43 -3.88 -17.63
N GLN A 130 -6.29 -3.18 -17.69
CA GLN A 130 -5.10 -3.54 -16.90
C GLN A 130 -5.33 -3.33 -15.40
N LEU A 131 -5.99 -2.23 -15.04
CA LEU A 131 -6.37 -1.96 -13.66
C LEU A 131 -7.36 -3.01 -13.14
N GLN A 132 -8.32 -3.41 -13.97
CA GLN A 132 -9.30 -4.42 -13.62
C GLN A 132 -8.66 -5.80 -13.39
N GLU A 133 -7.74 -6.23 -14.27
CA GLU A 133 -7.01 -7.49 -14.10
C GLU A 133 -6.17 -7.50 -12.82
N ALA A 134 -5.47 -6.41 -12.53
CA ALA A 134 -4.70 -6.30 -11.29
C ALA A 134 -5.60 -6.20 -10.04
N ALA A 135 -6.78 -5.60 -10.16
CA ALA A 135 -7.79 -5.66 -9.09
C ALA A 135 -8.28 -7.10 -8.86
N TYR A 136 -8.45 -7.92 -9.90
CA TYR A 136 -8.83 -9.32 -9.75
C TYR A 136 -7.77 -10.15 -9.02
N THR A 137 -6.48 -9.91 -9.30
CA THR A 137 -5.40 -10.61 -8.58
C THR A 137 -5.38 -10.29 -7.08
N PHE A 138 -5.94 -9.14 -6.67
CA PHE A 138 -6.11 -8.77 -5.26
C PHE A 138 -7.44 -9.26 -4.65
N PHE A 139 -8.58 -8.90 -5.24
CA PHE A 139 -9.89 -9.13 -4.64
C PHE A 139 -10.30 -10.60 -4.61
N LEU A 140 -9.95 -11.40 -5.63
CA LEU A 140 -10.33 -12.81 -5.65
C LEU A 140 -9.68 -13.59 -4.49
N PRO A 141 -8.36 -13.50 -4.25
CA PRO A 141 -7.75 -14.07 -3.04
C PRO A 141 -8.31 -13.47 -1.74
N LEU A 142 -8.58 -12.16 -1.69
CA LEU A 142 -9.12 -11.50 -0.50
C LEU A 142 -10.45 -12.13 -0.04
N TYR A 143 -11.32 -12.47 -1.00
CA TYR A 143 -12.60 -13.13 -0.74
C TYR A 143 -12.53 -14.67 -0.78
N GLY A 144 -11.33 -15.26 -0.88
CA GLY A 144 -11.14 -16.71 -0.90
C GLY A 144 -11.57 -17.40 -2.20
N GLN A 145 -11.81 -16.64 -3.27
CA GLN A 145 -12.31 -17.13 -4.57
C GLN A 145 -11.16 -17.58 -5.49
N LYS A 146 -10.31 -18.48 -4.99
CA LYS A 146 -9.06 -18.89 -5.67
C LYS A 146 -9.26 -19.65 -7.00
N GLY A 147 -10.47 -20.16 -7.26
CA GLY A 147 -10.82 -20.87 -8.49
C GLY A 147 -11.45 -20.00 -9.57
N CYS A 148 -11.63 -18.70 -9.30
CA CYS A 148 -12.24 -17.75 -10.21
C CYS A 148 -11.18 -16.91 -10.90
N THR A 149 -11.48 -16.43 -12.11
CA THR A 149 -10.61 -15.54 -12.88
C THR A 149 -11.10 -14.10 -12.89
N THR A 150 -12.42 -13.91 -12.76
CA THR A 150 -13.05 -12.58 -12.68
C THR A 150 -13.99 -12.49 -11.49
N MET A 151 -14.35 -11.26 -11.10
CA MET A 151 -15.38 -11.05 -10.09
C MET A 151 -16.75 -11.56 -10.54
N ASN A 152 -17.03 -11.59 -11.85
CA ASN A 152 -18.28 -12.16 -12.39
C ASN A 152 -18.32 -13.67 -12.21
N ASP A 153 -17.20 -14.38 -12.43
CA ASP A 153 -17.11 -15.82 -12.18
C ASP A 153 -17.35 -16.12 -10.70
N ALA A 154 -16.72 -15.33 -9.82
CA ALA A 154 -16.92 -15.44 -8.38
C ALA A 154 -18.38 -15.21 -7.97
N ARG A 155 -19.03 -14.20 -8.55
CA ARG A 155 -20.47 -13.95 -8.35
C ARG A 155 -21.30 -15.13 -8.85
N ALA A 156 -21.08 -15.60 -10.08
CA ALA A 156 -21.82 -16.72 -10.64
C ALA A 156 -21.67 -17.99 -9.80
N HIS A 157 -20.46 -18.29 -9.31
CA HIS A 157 -20.20 -19.39 -8.40
C HIS A 157 -20.94 -19.22 -7.07
N PHE A 158 -20.89 -18.03 -6.47
CA PHE A 158 -21.59 -17.71 -5.23
C PHE A 158 -23.11 -17.87 -5.37
N TYR A 159 -23.71 -17.22 -6.38
CA TYR A 159 -25.16 -17.24 -6.59
C TYR A 159 -25.68 -18.60 -7.10
N GLY A 160 -24.90 -19.32 -7.92
CA GLY A 160 -25.26 -20.63 -8.45
C GLY A 160 -25.28 -21.74 -7.40
N GLY A 161 -24.50 -21.59 -6.32
CA GLY A 161 -24.47 -22.55 -5.20
C GLY A 161 -25.60 -22.38 -4.17
N HIS A 162 -26.35 -21.27 -4.19
CA HIS A 162 -27.36 -20.96 -3.18
C HIS A 162 -28.79 -21.01 -3.74
N LYS A 163 -29.65 -21.89 -3.17
CA LYS A 163 -31.09 -21.96 -3.51
C LYS A 163 -31.89 -20.69 -3.13
N LYS A 164 -31.33 -19.85 -2.24
CA LYS A 164 -31.81 -18.51 -1.89
C LYS A 164 -30.60 -17.62 -1.60
N PRO A 165 -30.19 -16.77 -2.53
CA PRO A 165 -29.12 -15.82 -2.23
C PRO A 165 -29.58 -14.76 -1.23
N PRO A 166 -28.67 -14.18 -0.43
CA PRO A 166 -28.98 -13.05 0.44
C PRO A 166 -29.47 -11.84 -0.40
N PRO A 167 -30.31 -10.96 0.18
CA PRO A 167 -30.79 -9.76 -0.49
C PRO A 167 -29.66 -8.81 -0.89
#